data_AF-A0A8H7N1Z7-F1
#
_entry.id   AF-A0A8H7N1Z7-F1
#
_cell.length_a   1.000
_cell.length_b   1.000
_cell.length_c   1.000
_cell.angle_alpha   90.00
_cell.angle_beta   90.00
_cell.angle_gamma   90.00
#
_symmetry.space_group_name_H-M   'P 1'
#
loop_
_entity.id
_entity.type
_entity.pdbx_description
1 polymer ?
#
loop_
_entity_poly.entity_id
_entity_poly.type
_entity_poly.pdbx_seq_one_letter_code
_entity_poly.pdbx_strand_id
1 'polypeptide(L)'
;MVITLKEPVGVCGIITPWNFPAAMITRKVAPAIAAGCSVVIKPPSETPFTALTLAKLALEAGIPANCFHVVPTKNRQASMELATSPDVKKLSFTGSTGVGKILTQAAAGTMKRVSMELGGNAPFIVFEDADLDKAVDGAMICKFRGSGQTCVCANRLLVHEKVKDAFVEKLVARVNALKLGRGIDEGTTQGPLINAGAVTKVTEHVADALAKGGVLHAGGKPPPTARASSTSPPSSAAPPPRCRSPPTRPLALSPPSFPSPPRARPSSSPTRPSLVSRVTSSARTLAGSCASPASSSAAWWVSTLV
;
A
#
# COMPACT_ATOMS: atom_id res chain seq x y z
N MET A 1 -13.93 17.37 41.49
CA MET A 1 -13.00 17.68 40.38
C MET A 1 -12.50 16.36 39.80
N VAL A 2 -12.67 16.11 38.50
CA VAL A 2 -12.16 14.90 37.85
C VAL A 2 -10.90 15.27 37.08
N ILE A 3 -9.77 14.64 37.40
CA ILE A 3 -8.49 14.80 36.70
C ILE A 3 -8.32 13.61 35.74
N THR A 4 -7.86 13.86 34.52
CA THR A 4 -7.52 12.79 33.55
C THR A 4 -6.05 12.88 33.18
N LEU A 5 -5.33 11.76 33.31
CA LEU A 5 -3.92 11.62 32.94
C LEU A 5 -3.79 10.68 31.72
N LYS A 6 -2.72 10.83 30.94
CA LYS A 6 -2.38 9.95 29.81
C LYS A 6 -1.08 9.22 30.12
N GLU A 7 -1.13 7.89 30.11
CA GLU A 7 -0.01 7.01 30.44
C GLU A 7 0.33 6.07 29.28
N PRO A 8 1.57 5.53 29.24
CA PRO A 8 1.95 4.50 28.26
C PRO A 8 1.02 3.30 28.32
N VAL A 9 0.74 2.71 27.15
CA VAL A 9 -0.07 1.47 27.09
C VAL A 9 0.72 0.26 27.59
N GLY A 10 2.06 0.31 27.57
CA GLY A 10 2.95 -0.79 27.93
C GLY A 10 3.65 -1.38 26.70
N VAL A 11 3.90 -2.70 26.70
CA VAL A 11 4.63 -3.37 25.62
C VAL A 11 3.81 -3.38 24.31
N CYS A 12 4.43 -2.94 23.23
CA CYS A 12 3.83 -2.86 21.90
C CYS A 12 4.43 -3.90 20.94
N GLY A 13 3.61 -4.83 20.45
CA GLY A 13 3.95 -5.73 19.34
C GLY A 13 3.81 -5.03 18.00
N ILE A 14 4.89 -4.95 17.23
CA ILE A 14 4.97 -4.20 15.97
C ILE A 14 5.25 -5.17 14.81
N ILE A 15 4.35 -5.22 13.84
CA ILE A 15 4.51 -6.06 12.64
C ILE A 15 4.38 -5.16 11.40
N THR A 16 5.39 -5.18 10.54
CA THR A 16 5.53 -4.25 9.41
C THR A 16 5.61 -4.98 8.05
N PRO A 17 5.29 -4.29 6.94
CA PRO A 17 5.43 -4.82 5.59
C PRO A 17 6.80 -4.49 5.00
N TRP A 18 7.12 -5.11 3.87
CA TRP A 18 8.41 -4.98 3.17
C TRP A 18 8.54 -3.74 2.29
N ASN A 19 7.44 -3.08 1.93
CA ASN A 19 7.46 -2.04 0.91
C ASN A 19 8.06 -0.70 1.36
N PHE A 20 8.01 -0.41 2.66
CA PHE A 20 8.65 0.77 3.27
C PHE A 20 9.31 0.38 4.60
N PRO A 21 10.45 -0.32 4.57
CA PRO A 21 11.00 -0.97 5.75
C PRO A 21 11.46 0.02 6.83
N ALA A 22 11.90 1.23 6.44
CA ALA A 22 12.20 2.30 7.41
C ALA A 22 10.93 3.02 7.89
N ALA A 23 10.12 3.53 6.96
CA ALA A 23 9.01 4.41 7.30
C ALA A 23 7.90 3.70 8.08
N MET A 24 7.62 2.42 7.82
CA MET A 24 6.58 1.70 8.55
C MET A 24 6.97 1.38 9.99
N ILE A 25 8.27 1.16 10.24
CA ILE A 25 8.80 0.95 11.58
C ILE A 25 8.74 2.27 12.35
N THR A 26 9.35 3.32 11.81
CA THR A 26 9.43 4.64 12.48
C THR A 26 8.06 5.23 12.77
N ARG A 27 7.08 5.12 11.85
CA ARG A 27 5.69 5.56 12.08
C ARG A 27 5.00 4.88 13.28
N LYS A 28 5.46 3.70 13.69
CA LYS A 28 4.88 2.94 14.81
C LYS A 28 5.72 3.08 16.08
N VAL A 29 7.04 3.04 15.93
CA VAL A 29 7.96 3.02 17.06
C VAL A 29 8.16 4.42 17.64
N ALA A 30 8.28 5.46 16.81
CA ALA A 30 8.45 6.83 17.29
C ALA A 30 7.35 7.27 18.27
N PRO A 31 6.04 7.13 17.96
CA PRO A 31 4.99 7.48 18.93
C PRO A 31 4.92 6.51 20.13
N ALA A 32 5.33 5.25 19.97
CA ALA A 32 5.35 4.29 21.09
C ALA A 32 6.43 4.68 22.12
N ILE A 33 7.67 4.90 21.68
CA ILE A 33 8.78 5.32 22.53
C ILE A 33 8.50 6.68 23.16
N ALA A 34 8.00 7.65 22.38
CA ALA A 34 7.64 8.98 22.89
C ALA A 34 6.56 8.93 23.99
N ALA A 35 5.65 7.95 23.94
CA ALA A 35 4.64 7.74 24.97
C ALA A 35 5.16 6.98 26.20
N GLY A 36 6.41 6.51 26.20
CA GLY A 36 6.99 5.69 27.27
C GLY A 36 6.74 4.19 27.13
N CYS A 37 6.37 3.70 25.95
CA CYS A 37 6.20 2.26 25.69
C CYS A 37 7.53 1.59 25.33
N SER A 38 7.61 0.26 25.49
CA SER A 38 8.62 -0.57 24.83
C SER A 38 8.03 -1.26 23.60
N VAL A 39 8.88 -1.66 22.64
CA VAL A 39 8.46 -2.27 21.38
C VAL A 39 9.16 -3.59 21.11
N VAL A 40 8.41 -4.55 20.56
CA VAL A 40 8.94 -5.79 19.97
C VAL A 40 8.53 -5.84 18.50
N ILE A 41 9.51 -5.78 17.62
CA ILE A 41 9.31 -5.60 16.17
C ILE A 41 9.62 -6.91 15.45
N LYS A 42 8.62 -7.46 14.75
CA LYS A 42 8.80 -8.55 13.78
C LYS A 42 8.81 -7.93 12.37
N PRO A 43 9.99 -7.64 11.78
CA PRO A 43 10.07 -7.16 10.40
C PRO A 43 9.72 -8.27 9.42
N PRO A 44 9.41 -7.92 8.16
CA PRO A 44 9.28 -8.90 7.07
C PRO A 44 10.63 -9.59 6.81
N SER A 45 10.57 -10.87 6.44
CA SER A 45 11.77 -11.67 6.14
C SER A 45 12.55 -11.19 4.92
N GLU A 46 11.88 -10.46 4.03
CA GLU A 46 12.42 -9.95 2.77
C GLU A 46 13.26 -8.68 2.96
N THR A 47 13.00 -7.90 4.01
CA THR A 47 13.68 -6.60 4.26
C THR A 47 14.03 -6.37 5.74
N PRO A 48 14.67 -7.32 6.44
CA PRO A 48 14.95 -7.20 7.87
C PRO A 48 16.09 -6.23 8.19
N PHE A 49 17.02 -6.01 7.26
CA PHE A 49 18.27 -5.29 7.54
C PHE A 49 18.05 -3.84 7.97
N THR A 50 17.10 -3.14 7.36
CA THR A 50 16.76 -1.77 7.77
C THR A 50 16.26 -1.71 9.21
N ALA A 51 15.49 -2.71 9.66
CA ALA A 51 15.01 -2.77 11.04
C ALA A 51 16.17 -2.94 12.04
N LEU A 52 17.14 -3.79 11.70
CA LEU A 52 18.34 -4.02 12.49
C LEU A 52 19.21 -2.75 12.59
N THR A 53 19.41 -2.06 11.47
CA THR A 53 20.13 -0.77 11.47
C THR A 53 19.43 0.27 12.33
N LEU A 54 18.09 0.36 12.26
CA LEU A 54 17.32 1.26 13.12
C LEU A 54 17.46 0.93 14.61
N ALA A 55 17.54 -0.36 14.98
CA ALA A 55 17.80 -0.76 16.36
C ALA A 55 19.19 -0.33 16.83
N LYS A 56 20.21 -0.49 15.99
CA LYS A 56 21.57 0.00 16.28
C LYS A 56 21.57 1.52 16.51
N LEU A 57 20.96 2.28 15.61
CA LEU A 57 20.86 3.73 15.72
C LEU A 57 20.04 4.17 16.95
N ALA A 58 19.01 3.41 17.34
CA ALA A 58 18.25 3.67 18.56
C ALA A 58 19.11 3.56 19.82
N LEU A 59 19.98 2.55 19.89
CA LEU A 59 20.94 2.39 20.98
C LEU A 59 21.96 3.54 21.01
N GLU A 60 22.51 3.90 19.84
CA GLU A 60 23.44 5.04 19.72
C GLU A 60 22.79 6.37 20.13
N ALA A 61 21.48 6.53 19.89
CA ALA A 61 20.70 7.69 20.31
C ALA A 61 20.32 7.69 21.81
N GLY A 62 20.68 6.65 22.57
CA GLY A 62 20.42 6.56 24.01
C GLY A 62 19.06 5.97 24.39
N ILE A 63 18.32 5.34 23.45
CA ILE A 63 17.13 4.57 23.83
C ILE A 63 17.58 3.37 24.68
N PRO A 64 16.98 3.14 25.86
CA PRO A 64 17.35 2.02 26.71
C PRO A 64 17.27 0.68 25.97
N ALA A 65 18.27 -0.18 26.17
CA ALA A 65 18.40 -1.44 25.44
C ALA A 65 17.20 -2.39 25.62
N ASN A 66 16.46 -2.25 26.71
CA ASN A 66 15.26 -3.02 26.99
C ASN A 66 13.98 -2.45 26.36
N CYS A 67 14.04 -1.32 25.63
CA CYS A 67 12.86 -0.66 25.05
C CYS A 67 12.65 -0.92 23.55
N PHE A 68 13.68 -1.33 22.80
CA PHE A 68 13.61 -1.49 21.33
C PHE A 68 14.15 -2.86 20.90
N HIS A 69 13.24 -3.81 20.64
CA HIS A 69 13.61 -5.17 20.26
C HIS A 69 13.24 -5.47 18.80
N VAL A 70 14.16 -6.03 18.03
CA VAL A 70 13.92 -6.48 16.64
C VAL A 70 14.15 -7.97 16.55
N VAL A 71 13.16 -8.71 16.05
CA VAL A 71 13.18 -10.17 15.96
C VAL A 71 12.97 -10.60 14.50
N PRO A 72 14.04 -10.61 13.67
CA PRO A 72 13.96 -11.13 12.32
C PRO A 72 13.72 -12.64 12.34
N THR A 73 12.66 -13.11 11.69
CA THR A 73 12.38 -14.54 11.59
C THR A 73 11.49 -14.85 10.41
N LYS A 74 11.71 -16.01 9.79
CA LYS A 74 10.81 -16.59 8.79
C LYS A 74 9.63 -17.32 9.43
N ASN A 75 9.68 -17.59 10.74
CA ASN A 75 8.59 -18.26 11.45
C ASN A 75 7.35 -17.34 11.49
N ARG A 76 6.27 -17.81 10.88
CA ARG A 76 4.99 -17.09 10.85
C ARG A 76 4.32 -17.04 12.23
N GLN A 77 4.57 -18.03 13.08
CA GLN A 77 4.02 -18.08 14.44
C GLN A 77 4.47 -16.91 15.32
N ALA A 78 5.64 -16.31 15.06
CA ALA A 78 6.09 -15.14 15.81
C ALA A 78 5.10 -13.95 15.73
N SER A 79 4.34 -13.83 14.63
CA SER A 79 3.29 -12.81 14.52
C SER A 79 2.06 -13.14 15.38
N MET A 80 1.76 -14.43 15.55
CA MET A 80 0.69 -14.90 16.43
C MET A 80 1.08 -14.74 17.89
N GLU A 81 2.33 -15.03 18.25
CA GLU A 81 2.85 -14.82 19.61
C GLU A 81 2.68 -13.37 20.06
N LEU A 82 3.07 -12.41 19.21
CA LEU A 82 2.82 -10.98 19.48
C LEU A 82 1.33 -10.65 19.61
N ALA A 83 0.45 -11.41 18.96
CA ALA A 83 -0.99 -11.20 19.00
C ALA A 83 -1.67 -11.91 20.18
N THR A 84 -1.11 -12.97 20.75
CA THR A 84 -1.72 -13.77 21.83
C THR A 84 -1.08 -13.55 23.19
N SER A 85 0.20 -13.16 23.25
CA SER A 85 0.91 -12.92 24.51
C SER A 85 0.15 -11.93 25.42
N PRO A 86 0.03 -12.22 26.73
CA PRO A 86 -0.60 -11.32 27.70
C PRO A 86 0.28 -10.11 28.06
N ASP A 87 1.59 -10.19 27.81
CA ASP A 87 2.54 -9.10 28.09
C ASP A 87 2.40 -7.96 27.07
N VAL A 88 2.04 -8.28 25.83
CA VAL A 88 1.77 -7.29 24.79
C VAL A 88 0.44 -6.61 25.05
N LYS A 89 0.46 -5.31 25.35
CA LYS A 89 -0.74 -4.50 25.62
C LYS A 89 -1.29 -3.81 24.36
N LYS A 90 -0.47 -3.69 23.32
CA LYS A 90 -0.88 -3.13 22.02
C LYS A 90 -0.25 -3.87 20.85
N LEU A 91 -1.06 -4.23 19.85
CA LEU A 91 -0.59 -4.74 18.56
C LEU A 91 -0.74 -3.67 17.47
N SER A 92 0.31 -3.42 16.70
CA SER A 92 0.27 -2.52 15.54
C SER A 92 0.76 -3.26 14.30
N PHE A 93 -0.14 -3.48 13.36
CA PHE A 93 0.12 -4.23 12.14
C PHE A 93 -0.09 -3.36 10.91
N THR A 94 0.78 -3.53 9.92
CA THR A 94 0.57 -3.03 8.57
C THR A 94 0.81 -4.16 7.57
N GLY A 95 -0.17 -4.44 6.70
CA GLY A 95 -0.07 -5.53 5.75
C GLY A 95 -1.40 -5.90 5.09
N SER A 96 -1.59 -7.19 4.77
CA SER A 96 -2.80 -7.63 4.07
C SER A 96 -4.02 -7.65 4.98
N THR A 97 -5.20 -7.36 4.42
CA THR A 97 -6.46 -7.35 5.15
C THR A 97 -6.80 -8.72 5.75
N GLY A 98 -6.48 -9.81 5.04
CA GLY A 98 -6.69 -11.17 5.53
C GLY A 98 -5.89 -11.46 6.80
N VAL A 99 -4.59 -11.12 6.80
CA VAL A 99 -3.73 -11.29 7.98
C VAL A 99 -4.17 -10.36 9.12
N GLY A 100 -4.52 -9.11 8.81
CA GLY A 100 -5.02 -8.16 9.81
C GLY A 100 -6.25 -8.66 10.56
N LYS A 101 -7.20 -9.30 9.86
CA LYS A 101 -8.37 -9.94 10.48
C LYS A 101 -7.98 -11.07 11.45
N ILE A 102 -7.09 -11.96 11.02
CA ILE A 102 -6.59 -13.08 11.85
C ILE A 102 -5.92 -12.55 13.12
N LEU A 103 -5.02 -11.57 12.97
CA LEU A 103 -4.32 -10.96 14.10
C LEU A 103 -5.27 -10.21 15.04
N THR A 104 -6.29 -9.53 14.51
CA THR A 104 -7.30 -8.84 15.32
C THR A 104 -8.13 -9.85 16.13
N GLN A 105 -8.52 -10.96 15.53
CA GLN A 105 -9.26 -12.02 16.21
C GLN A 105 -8.43 -12.64 17.34
N ALA A 106 -7.14 -12.90 17.11
CA ALA A 106 -6.24 -13.41 18.13
C ALA A 106 -6.02 -12.40 19.27
N ALA A 107 -5.84 -11.12 18.93
CA ALA A 107 -5.67 -10.03 19.89
C ALA A 107 -6.87 -9.85 20.83
N ALA A 108 -8.08 -10.20 20.39
CA ALA A 108 -9.27 -10.13 21.22
C ALA A 108 -9.18 -11.05 22.46
N GLY A 109 -8.44 -12.15 22.39
CA GLY A 109 -8.28 -13.10 23.51
C GLY A 109 -7.65 -12.50 24.77
N THR A 110 -6.95 -11.36 24.67
CA THR A 110 -6.41 -10.64 25.84
C THR A 110 -6.89 -9.19 25.91
N MET A 111 -7.87 -8.80 25.09
CA MET A 111 -8.39 -7.43 24.99
C MET A 111 -7.30 -6.36 24.74
N LYS A 112 -6.19 -6.71 24.09
CA LYS A 112 -5.10 -5.76 23.77
C LYS A 112 -5.55 -4.75 22.71
N ARG A 113 -5.04 -3.52 22.76
CA ARG A 113 -5.37 -2.47 21.77
C ARG A 113 -4.79 -2.85 20.40
N VAL A 114 -5.55 -2.65 19.32
CA VAL A 114 -5.08 -2.94 17.95
C VAL A 114 -5.03 -1.70 17.07
N SER A 115 -4.04 -1.61 16.19
CA SER A 115 -3.98 -0.65 15.09
C SER A 115 -3.64 -1.38 13.80
N MET A 116 -4.46 -1.16 12.76
CA MET A 116 -4.44 -1.95 11.53
C MET A 116 -4.41 -1.03 10.31
N GLU A 117 -3.28 -1.02 9.60
CA GLU A 117 -3.16 -0.36 8.29
C GLU A 117 -3.14 -1.44 7.21
N LEU A 118 -4.28 -1.60 6.52
CA LEU A 118 -4.51 -2.76 5.66
C LEU A 118 -4.51 -2.40 4.17
N GLY A 119 -4.67 -3.40 3.31
CA GLY A 119 -4.71 -3.19 1.86
C GLY A 119 -5.87 -2.30 1.44
N GLY A 120 -5.60 -1.40 0.49
CA GLY A 120 -6.59 -0.54 -0.14
C GLY A 120 -6.83 -0.86 -1.61
N ASN A 121 -7.85 -0.24 -2.20
CA ASN A 121 -8.17 -0.28 -3.63
C ASN A 121 -8.43 1.16 -4.14
N ALA A 122 -7.39 1.99 -4.08
CA ALA A 122 -7.49 3.43 -4.25
C ALA A 122 -7.96 3.82 -5.66
N PRO A 123 -9.08 4.56 -5.79
CA PRO A 123 -9.45 5.21 -7.04
C PRO A 123 -8.66 6.51 -7.24
N PHE A 124 -8.29 6.77 -8.49
CA PHE A 124 -7.78 8.04 -8.96
C PHE A 124 -8.74 8.55 -10.03
N ILE A 125 -9.36 9.70 -9.77
CA ILE A 125 -10.49 10.20 -10.58
C ILE A 125 -10.06 11.45 -11.36
N VAL A 126 -10.25 11.42 -12.68
CA VAL A 126 -9.97 12.51 -13.61
C VAL A 126 -11.28 13.00 -14.23
N PHE A 127 -11.66 14.23 -13.92
CA PHE A 127 -12.85 14.88 -14.48
C PHE A 127 -12.59 15.49 -15.86
N GLU A 128 -13.67 15.85 -16.57
CA GLU A 128 -13.60 16.50 -17.89
C GLU A 128 -12.77 17.79 -17.86
N ASP A 129 -12.88 18.55 -16.77
CA ASP A 129 -12.22 19.84 -16.58
C ASP A 129 -10.83 19.72 -15.93
N ALA A 130 -10.28 18.51 -15.82
CA ALA A 130 -8.97 18.32 -15.22
C ALA A 130 -7.85 18.80 -16.15
N ASP A 131 -6.85 19.47 -15.58
CA ASP A 131 -5.56 19.66 -16.24
C ASP A 131 -4.93 18.29 -16.50
N LEU A 132 -4.92 17.87 -17.76
CA LEU A 132 -4.52 16.51 -18.14
C LEU A 132 -3.04 16.25 -17.91
N ASP A 133 -2.16 17.24 -18.08
CA ASP A 133 -0.73 17.06 -17.86
C ASP A 133 -0.45 16.85 -16.38
N LYS A 134 -1.07 17.66 -15.50
CA LYS A 134 -0.99 17.45 -14.04
C LYS A 134 -1.66 16.16 -13.59
N ALA A 135 -2.77 15.77 -14.21
CA ALA A 135 -3.44 14.51 -13.89
C ALA A 135 -2.56 13.31 -14.25
N VAL A 136 -1.86 13.36 -15.40
CA VAL A 136 -0.91 12.32 -15.83
C VAL A 136 0.31 12.28 -14.90
N ASP A 137 0.88 13.42 -14.51
CA ASP A 137 1.98 13.47 -13.53
C ASP A 137 1.56 12.86 -12.18
N GLY A 138 0.37 13.23 -11.71
CA GLY A 138 -0.22 12.65 -10.50
C GLY A 138 -0.43 11.15 -10.62
N ALA A 139 -0.94 10.67 -11.76
CA ALA A 139 -1.11 9.25 -12.02
C ALA A 139 0.23 8.51 -12.06
N MET A 140 1.27 9.11 -12.67
CA MET A 140 2.60 8.52 -12.73
C MET A 140 3.19 8.31 -11.32
N ILE A 141 3.13 9.34 -10.47
CA ILE A 141 3.62 9.26 -9.09
C ILE A 141 2.79 8.27 -8.27
N CYS A 142 1.46 8.32 -8.37
CA CYS A 142 0.57 7.47 -7.58
C CYS A 142 0.57 6.01 -8.02
N LYS A 143 0.88 5.70 -9.29
CA LYS A 143 0.84 4.33 -9.81
C LYS A 143 2.20 3.63 -9.83
N PHE A 144 3.27 4.34 -10.19
CA PHE A 144 4.55 3.70 -10.55
C PHE A 144 5.64 3.87 -9.49
N ARG A 145 5.46 4.76 -8.51
CA ARG A 145 6.39 4.87 -7.37
C ARG A 145 6.52 3.52 -6.64
N GLY A 146 7.76 3.07 -6.41
CA GLY A 146 8.03 1.77 -5.80
C GLY A 146 7.55 0.58 -6.62
N SER A 147 7.46 0.73 -7.96
CA SER A 147 6.92 -0.28 -8.89
C SER A 147 5.47 -0.65 -8.58
N GLY A 148 4.71 0.32 -8.10
CA GLY A 148 3.31 0.13 -7.73
C GLY A 148 3.09 -0.62 -6.42
N GLN A 149 4.16 -0.91 -5.67
CA GLN A 149 4.11 -1.74 -4.46
C GLN A 149 3.81 -0.95 -3.18
N THR A 150 2.97 0.08 -3.26
CA THR A 150 2.60 0.91 -2.11
C THR A 150 1.12 0.71 -1.75
N CYS A 151 0.78 0.76 -0.45
CA CYS A 151 -0.59 0.57 0.01
C CYS A 151 -1.58 1.64 -0.49
N VAL A 152 -1.06 2.82 -0.86
CA VAL A 152 -1.81 3.97 -1.36
C VAL A 152 -1.75 4.12 -2.88
N CYS A 153 -1.15 3.16 -3.58
CA CYS A 153 -1.03 3.22 -5.03
C CYS A 153 -2.41 3.29 -5.70
N ALA A 154 -2.50 4.09 -6.76
CA ALA A 154 -3.68 4.12 -7.61
C ALA A 154 -3.91 2.73 -8.21
N ASN A 155 -5.01 2.10 -7.84
CA ASN A 155 -5.34 0.76 -8.30
C ASN A 155 -6.40 0.77 -9.41
N ARG A 156 -7.19 1.84 -9.47
CA ARG A 156 -8.16 2.12 -10.51
C ARG A 156 -8.02 3.57 -10.95
N LEU A 157 -7.74 3.80 -12.23
CA LEU A 157 -7.87 5.12 -12.83
C LEU A 157 -9.28 5.21 -13.40
N LEU A 158 -10.06 6.20 -12.98
CA LEU A 158 -11.41 6.48 -13.48
C LEU A 158 -11.33 7.82 -14.21
N VAL A 159 -11.59 7.82 -15.52
CA VAL A 159 -11.37 9.00 -16.37
C VAL A 159 -12.66 9.34 -17.09
N HIS A 160 -13.05 10.61 -17.07
CA HIS A 160 -14.24 11.08 -17.75
C HIS A 160 -14.15 10.80 -19.26
N GLU A 161 -15.26 10.39 -19.86
CA GLU A 161 -15.28 9.86 -21.23
C GLU A 161 -14.70 10.83 -22.26
N LYS A 162 -15.03 12.12 -22.16
CA LYS A 162 -14.59 13.18 -23.07
C LYS A 162 -13.08 13.42 -23.10
N VAL A 163 -12.37 13.07 -22.04
CA VAL A 163 -10.90 13.28 -21.93
C VAL A 163 -10.12 11.98 -21.86
N LYS A 164 -10.81 10.84 -21.97
CA LYS A 164 -10.24 9.50 -21.80
C LYS A 164 -9.10 9.25 -22.77
N ASP A 165 -9.33 9.45 -24.06
CA ASP A 165 -8.37 9.03 -25.09
C ASP A 165 -7.09 9.89 -25.02
N ALA A 166 -7.25 11.20 -24.88
CA ALA A 166 -6.12 12.13 -24.67
C ALA A 166 -5.33 11.82 -23.39
N PHE A 167 -6.01 11.47 -22.29
CA PHE A 167 -5.33 11.06 -21.06
C PHE A 167 -4.57 9.74 -21.24
N VAL A 168 -5.16 8.75 -21.89
CA VAL A 168 -4.53 7.45 -22.13
C VAL A 168 -3.29 7.61 -23.01
N GLU A 169 -3.37 8.39 -24.09
CA GLU A 169 -2.23 8.66 -24.98
C GLU A 169 -1.05 9.27 -24.21
N LYS A 170 -1.30 10.36 -23.46
CA LYS A 170 -0.28 11.02 -22.64
C LYS A 170 0.30 10.08 -21.58
N LEU A 171 -0.54 9.30 -20.90
CA LEU A 171 -0.08 8.36 -19.88
C LEU A 171 0.80 7.26 -20.49
N VAL A 172 0.41 6.69 -21.64
CA VAL A 172 1.16 5.65 -22.34
C VAL A 172 2.53 6.16 -22.75
N ALA A 173 2.62 7.38 -23.29
CA ALA A 173 3.90 8.01 -23.62
C ALA A 173 4.84 8.08 -22.41
N ARG A 174 4.32 8.47 -21.23
CA ARG A 174 5.10 8.55 -19.98
C ARG A 174 5.48 7.18 -19.43
N VAL A 175 4.62 6.17 -19.58
CA VAL A 175 4.92 4.79 -19.17
C VAL A 175 6.03 4.19 -20.03
N ASN A 176 6.00 4.42 -21.34
CA ASN A 176 7.03 3.92 -22.27
C ASN A 176 8.41 4.56 -22.03
N ALA A 177 8.46 5.74 -21.41
CA ALA A 177 9.70 6.39 -21.01
C ALA A 177 10.33 5.84 -19.71
N LEU A 178 9.65 4.92 -19.00
CA LEU A 178 10.19 4.32 -17.77
C LEU A 178 11.39 3.42 -18.07
N LYS A 179 12.45 3.58 -17.28
CA LYS A 179 13.70 2.83 -17.37
C LYS A 179 13.77 1.78 -16.26
N LEU A 180 13.67 0.52 -16.67
CA LEU A 180 13.83 -0.63 -15.78
C LEU A 180 15.32 -0.88 -15.51
N GLY A 181 15.69 -1.08 -14.25
CA GLY A 181 17.09 -1.29 -13.87
C GLY A 181 17.27 -1.61 -12.40
N ARG A 182 18.52 -1.68 -11.94
CA ARG A 182 18.81 -1.83 -10.51
C ARG A 182 18.58 -0.48 -9.83
N GLY A 183 18.05 -0.50 -8.60
CA GLY A 183 17.72 0.73 -7.88
C GLY A 183 18.91 1.63 -7.51
N ILE A 184 20.16 1.19 -7.73
CA ILE A 184 21.38 1.97 -7.50
C ILE A 184 21.99 2.52 -8.80
N ASP A 185 21.50 2.09 -9.96
CA ASP A 185 22.04 2.52 -11.25
C ASP A 185 21.41 3.87 -11.63
N GLU A 186 22.23 4.81 -12.08
CA GLU A 186 21.79 6.13 -12.51
C GLU A 186 20.76 6.04 -13.65
N GLY A 187 19.73 6.88 -13.60
CA GLY A 187 18.68 6.91 -14.61
C GLY A 187 17.65 5.78 -14.50
N THR A 188 17.80 4.80 -13.60
CA THR A 188 16.75 3.82 -13.31
C THR A 188 15.55 4.53 -12.68
N THR A 189 14.39 4.45 -13.33
CA THR A 189 13.14 4.97 -12.76
C THR A 189 12.30 3.87 -12.13
N GLN A 190 12.58 2.60 -12.46
CA GLN A 190 11.76 1.48 -12.03
C GLN A 190 12.60 0.25 -11.64
N GLY A 191 12.53 -0.12 -10.37
CA GLY A 191 13.18 -1.32 -9.83
C GLY A 191 12.34 -2.60 -9.97
N PRO A 192 12.90 -3.76 -9.59
CA PRO A 192 12.19 -5.03 -9.64
C PRO A 192 11.01 -5.08 -8.65
N LEU A 193 10.09 -6.01 -8.89
CA LEU A 193 9.12 -6.41 -7.86
C LEU A 193 9.82 -7.22 -6.76
N ILE A 194 9.23 -7.24 -5.57
CA ILE A 194 9.87 -7.80 -4.36
C ILE A 194 10.18 -9.30 -4.47
N ASN A 195 9.34 -10.08 -5.16
CA ASN A 195 9.50 -11.53 -5.32
C ASN A 195 8.70 -12.07 -6.51
N ALA A 196 8.94 -13.33 -6.86
CA ALA A 196 8.24 -14.02 -7.96
C ALA A 196 6.72 -14.05 -7.79
N GLY A 197 6.21 -14.20 -6.56
CA GLY A 197 4.77 -14.20 -6.30
C GLY A 197 4.10 -12.86 -6.67
N ALA A 198 4.79 -11.74 -6.48
CA ALA A 198 4.31 -10.43 -6.94
C ALA A 198 4.23 -10.36 -8.47
N VAL A 199 5.22 -10.93 -9.18
CA VAL A 199 5.21 -11.02 -10.65
C VAL A 199 4.02 -11.86 -11.12
N THR A 200 3.85 -13.07 -10.57
CA THR A 200 2.73 -13.97 -10.91
C THR A 200 1.39 -13.26 -10.74
N LYS A 201 1.18 -12.59 -9.60
CA LYS A 201 -0.06 -11.86 -9.33
C LYS A 201 -0.34 -10.76 -10.36
N VAL A 202 0.67 -9.98 -10.75
CA VAL A 202 0.51 -8.94 -11.77
C VAL A 202 0.18 -9.57 -13.14
N THR A 203 0.86 -10.65 -13.50
CA THR A 203 0.60 -11.38 -14.76
C THR A 203 -0.81 -11.96 -14.81
N GLU A 204 -1.27 -12.61 -13.74
CA GLU A 204 -2.65 -13.13 -13.62
C GLU A 204 -3.68 -12.04 -13.82
N HIS A 205 -3.46 -10.88 -13.21
CA HIS A 205 -4.34 -9.75 -13.34
C HIS A 205 -4.39 -9.21 -14.79
N VAL A 206 -3.26 -9.23 -15.52
CA VAL A 206 -3.20 -8.80 -16.94
C VAL A 206 -3.97 -9.79 -17.80
N ALA A 207 -3.76 -11.09 -17.59
CA ALA A 207 -4.50 -12.13 -18.29
C ALA A 207 -6.01 -12.05 -18.03
N ASP A 208 -6.43 -11.86 -16.79
CA ASP A 208 -7.84 -11.68 -16.41
C ASP A 208 -8.48 -10.47 -17.09
N ALA A 209 -7.75 -9.36 -17.18
CA ALA A 209 -8.22 -8.16 -17.86
C ALA A 209 -8.43 -8.39 -19.36
N LEU A 210 -7.44 -8.99 -20.04
CA LEU A 210 -7.51 -9.29 -21.47
C LEU A 210 -8.65 -10.27 -21.78
N ALA A 211 -8.80 -11.33 -20.98
CA ALA A 211 -9.88 -12.32 -21.14
C ALA A 211 -11.29 -11.71 -21.00
N LYS A 212 -11.41 -10.55 -20.34
CA LYS A 212 -12.66 -9.81 -20.15
C LYS A 212 -12.80 -8.60 -21.09
N GLY A 213 -12.02 -8.56 -22.17
CA GLY A 213 -12.09 -7.50 -23.20
C GLY A 213 -11.31 -6.23 -22.87
N GLY A 214 -10.42 -6.26 -21.88
CA GLY A 214 -9.47 -5.18 -21.65
C GLY A 214 -8.45 -5.08 -22.78
N VAL A 215 -8.00 -3.86 -23.08
CA VAL A 215 -6.97 -3.60 -24.08
C VAL A 215 -5.65 -3.23 -23.39
N LEU A 216 -4.55 -3.79 -23.88
CA LEU A 216 -3.20 -3.52 -23.40
C LEU A 216 -2.54 -2.46 -24.29
N HIS A 217 -2.37 -1.25 -23.78
CA HIS A 217 -1.75 -0.15 -24.54
C HIS A 217 -0.22 -0.04 -24.34
N ALA A 218 0.34 -0.62 -23.27
CA ALA A 218 1.77 -0.61 -22.99
C ALA A 218 2.19 -1.75 -22.05
N GLY A 219 3.40 -2.29 -22.25
CA GLY A 219 4.02 -3.27 -21.35
C GLY A 219 3.29 -4.61 -21.29
N GLY A 220 2.98 -5.07 -20.07
CA GLY A 220 2.19 -6.30 -19.83
C GLY A 220 2.95 -7.63 -19.91
N LYS A 221 4.27 -7.58 -20.12
CA LYS A 221 5.15 -8.77 -20.12
C LYS A 221 6.37 -8.52 -19.23
N PRO A 222 6.93 -9.55 -18.57
CA PRO A 222 8.21 -9.45 -17.91
C PRO A 222 9.31 -9.03 -18.91
N PRO A 223 10.27 -8.17 -18.52
CA PRO A 223 11.36 -7.82 -19.40
C PRO A 223 12.24 -9.05 -19.71
N PRO A 224 12.84 -9.15 -20.91
CA PRO A 224 13.66 -10.30 -21.32
C PRO A 224 14.84 -10.59 -20.39
N THR A 225 15.34 -9.55 -19.70
CA THR A 225 16.49 -9.60 -18.79
C THR A 225 16.12 -9.94 -17.35
N ALA A 226 14.86 -10.28 -17.06
CA ALA A 226 14.44 -10.73 -15.74
C ALA A 226 15.09 -12.09 -15.40
N ARG A 227 16.32 -12.08 -14.86
CA ARG A 227 16.83 -13.23 -14.13
C ARG A 227 15.86 -13.49 -12.99
N ALA A 228 15.24 -14.67 -12.99
CA ALA A 228 14.45 -15.13 -11.86
C ALA A 228 15.31 -14.97 -10.61
N SER A 229 14.87 -14.13 -9.67
CA SER A 229 15.53 -14.02 -8.37
C SER A 229 15.56 -15.41 -7.77
N SER A 230 16.75 -16.00 -7.70
CA SER A 230 16.98 -17.37 -7.29
C SER A 230 16.70 -17.53 -5.80
N THR A 231 15.43 -17.68 -5.46
CA THR A 231 14.99 -18.31 -4.22
C THR A 231 13.91 -19.29 -4.63
N SER A 232 14.32 -20.53 -4.85
CA SER A 232 13.43 -21.67 -5.06
C SER A 232 12.37 -21.72 -3.96
N PRO A 233 11.08 -21.99 -4.26
CA PRO A 233 10.13 -22.29 -3.21
C PRO A 233 10.51 -23.66 -2.60
N PRO A 234 10.44 -23.85 -1.26
CA PRO A 234 10.49 -25.19 -0.71
C PRO A 234 9.29 -25.99 -1.23
N SER A 235 9.60 -27.13 -1.85
CA SER A 235 8.67 -28.16 -2.29
C SER A 235 7.94 -28.76 -1.08
N SER A 236 6.86 -28.13 -0.61
CA SER A 236 5.77 -28.74 0.20
C SER A 236 4.78 -27.71 0.76
N ALA A 237 4.54 -26.58 0.10
CA ALA A 237 3.52 -25.64 0.55
C ALA A 237 2.22 -25.84 -0.25
N ALA A 238 1.21 -26.40 0.41
CA ALA A 238 -0.17 -26.40 -0.09
C ALA A 238 -0.59 -24.98 -0.51
N PRO A 239 -1.40 -24.84 -1.58
CA PRO A 239 -1.78 -23.52 -2.09
C PRO A 239 -2.47 -22.71 -0.98
N PRO A 240 -2.11 -21.43 -0.79
CA PRO A 240 -2.80 -20.59 0.18
C PRO A 240 -4.28 -20.48 -0.21
N PRO A 241 -5.21 -20.48 0.78
CA PRO A 241 -6.63 -20.44 0.50
C PRO A 241 -6.96 -19.20 -0.35
N ARG A 242 -7.77 -19.41 -1.40
CA ARG A 242 -8.21 -18.38 -2.36
C ARG A 242 -8.83 -17.21 -1.60
N CYS A 243 -8.03 -16.19 -1.33
CA CYS A 243 -8.50 -14.96 -0.71
C CYS A 243 -9.18 -14.14 -1.81
N ARG A 244 -10.52 -14.19 -1.87
CA ARG A 244 -11.36 -13.26 -2.65
C ARG A 244 -11.18 -11.84 -2.11
N SER A 245 -10.04 -11.23 -2.43
CA SER A 245 -9.78 -9.81 -2.22
C SER A 245 -10.17 -9.06 -3.51
N PRO A 246 -10.81 -7.89 -3.42
CA PRO A 246 -11.16 -7.13 -4.62
C PRO A 246 -9.88 -6.72 -5.37
N PRO A 247 -9.91 -6.75 -6.70
CA PRO A 247 -8.73 -6.97 -7.54
C PRO A 247 -7.73 -5.82 -7.48
N THR A 248 -6.45 -6.15 -7.40
CA THR A 248 -5.35 -5.22 -7.71
C THR A 248 -5.24 -5.14 -9.24
N ARG A 249 -6.24 -4.58 -9.93
CA ARG A 249 -6.26 -4.58 -11.40
C ARG A 249 -4.90 -4.07 -11.92
N PRO A 250 -4.28 -4.75 -12.89
CA PRO A 250 -3.21 -4.10 -13.61
C PRO A 250 -3.89 -2.98 -14.41
N LEU A 251 -3.09 -2.21 -15.12
CA LEU A 251 -3.62 -1.29 -16.09
C LEU A 251 -4.28 -2.09 -17.25
N ALA A 252 -5.49 -2.60 -17.02
CA ALA A 252 -6.52 -2.76 -18.03
C ALA A 252 -6.86 -1.33 -18.44
N LEU A 253 -6.23 -0.88 -19.52
CA LEU A 253 -6.07 0.53 -19.87
C LEU A 253 -7.28 1.13 -20.59
N SER A 254 -8.43 0.45 -20.55
CA SER A 254 -9.72 1.10 -20.65
C SER A 254 -10.19 1.46 -19.23
N PRO A 255 -9.83 2.64 -18.69
CA PRO A 255 -10.44 3.09 -17.44
C PRO A 255 -11.97 3.06 -17.63
N PRO A 256 -12.74 2.63 -16.62
CA PRO A 256 -14.19 2.80 -16.67
C PRO A 256 -14.46 4.28 -16.95
N SER A 257 -15.12 4.56 -18.06
CA SER A 257 -15.55 5.92 -18.40
C SER A 257 -16.81 6.25 -17.62
N PHE A 258 -16.94 7.53 -17.30
CA PHE A 258 -18.11 8.00 -16.56
C PHE A 258 -18.68 9.27 -17.21
N PRO A 259 -19.99 9.33 -17.57
CA PRO A 259 -20.60 10.44 -18.32
C PRO A 259 -20.98 11.72 -17.52
N SER A 260 -20.85 11.77 -16.19
CA SER A 260 -21.35 12.89 -15.35
C SER A 260 -20.89 12.89 -13.85
N PRO A 261 -20.90 14.01 -13.10
CA PRO A 261 -20.41 14.04 -11.71
C PRO A 261 -21.05 13.03 -10.70
N PRO A 262 -22.38 12.79 -10.69
CA PRO A 262 -23.01 11.99 -9.63
C PRO A 262 -22.71 10.49 -9.71
N ARG A 263 -22.21 10.00 -10.84
CA ARG A 263 -22.08 8.56 -11.10
C ARG A 263 -20.57 8.19 -11.30
N ALA A 264 -19.69 9.21 -11.25
CA ALA A 264 -18.26 9.16 -10.87
C ALA A 264 -18.06 9.06 -9.34
N ARG A 265 -19.11 9.33 -8.54
CA ARG A 265 -19.19 8.79 -7.17
C ARG A 265 -18.89 7.30 -7.26
N PRO A 266 -18.12 6.70 -6.34
CA PRO A 266 -17.99 5.26 -6.34
C PRO A 266 -19.41 4.70 -6.38
N SER A 267 -19.77 4.06 -7.49
CA SER A 267 -21.03 3.36 -7.57
C SER A 267 -21.12 2.49 -6.32
N SER A 268 -22.31 2.36 -5.77
CA SER A 268 -22.66 1.51 -4.63
C SER A 268 -22.41 0.01 -4.88
N SER A 269 -21.32 -0.34 -5.56
CA SER A 269 -20.72 -1.66 -5.60
C SER A 269 -19.93 -1.89 -4.29
N PRO A 270 -20.09 -3.05 -3.64
CA PRO A 270 -19.69 -3.28 -2.25
C PRO A 270 -18.19 -3.58 -2.19
N THR A 271 -17.34 -2.58 -2.41
CA THR A 271 -15.89 -2.72 -2.13
C THR A 271 -15.57 -2.12 -0.77
N ARG A 272 -15.29 -3.00 0.21
CA ARG A 272 -14.75 -2.68 1.55
C ARG A 272 -13.39 -1.96 1.44
N PRO A 273 -12.97 -1.21 2.49
CA PRO A 273 -12.67 0.22 2.46
C PRO A 273 -11.46 0.63 1.61
N SER A 274 -11.49 1.86 1.12
CA SER A 274 -10.33 2.54 0.52
C SER A 274 -9.45 3.18 1.60
N LEU A 275 -8.14 2.91 1.60
CA LEU A 275 -7.20 3.60 2.48
C LEU A 275 -7.01 5.07 2.05
N VAL A 276 -6.96 5.32 0.74
CA VAL A 276 -6.77 6.65 0.15
C VAL A 276 -7.61 6.77 -1.12
N SER A 277 -8.11 7.97 -1.40
CA SER A 277 -8.67 8.36 -2.70
C SER A 277 -8.02 9.67 -3.19
N ARG A 278 -7.96 9.86 -4.51
CA ARG A 278 -7.48 11.10 -5.12
C ARG A 278 -8.42 11.54 -6.24
N VAL A 279 -8.75 12.84 -6.23
CA VAL A 279 -9.66 13.47 -7.19
C VAL A 279 -8.95 14.65 -7.86
N THR A 280 -9.08 14.76 -9.17
CA THR A 280 -8.51 15.85 -9.98
C THR A 280 -9.61 16.53 -10.79
N SER A 281 -9.80 17.83 -10.59
CA SER A 281 -10.79 18.70 -11.26
C SER A 281 -10.32 20.15 -11.08
N SER A 282 -10.61 21.02 -12.04
CA SER A 282 -10.31 22.45 -11.93
C SER A 282 -11.26 23.17 -10.95
N ALA A 283 -12.50 22.68 -10.82
CA ALA A 283 -13.51 23.24 -9.93
C ALA A 283 -13.39 22.73 -8.48
N ARG A 284 -13.05 23.63 -7.55
CA ARG A 284 -12.96 23.37 -6.09
C ARG A 284 -14.20 22.69 -5.50
N THR A 285 -15.38 23.10 -5.94
CA THR A 285 -16.68 22.62 -5.43
C THR A 285 -16.98 21.17 -5.86
N LEU A 286 -16.73 20.83 -7.12
CA LEU A 286 -16.90 19.47 -7.65
C LEU A 286 -15.96 18.48 -6.94
N ALA A 287 -14.70 18.87 -6.81
CA ALA A 287 -13.71 18.12 -6.07
C ALA A 287 -14.07 17.85 -4.61
N GLY A 288 -14.47 18.90 -3.87
CA GLY A 288 -14.91 18.78 -2.48
C GLY A 288 -16.13 17.88 -2.35
N SER A 289 -17.09 17.98 -3.28
CA SER A 289 -18.32 17.17 -3.28
C SER A 289 -18.10 15.68 -3.54
N CYS A 290 -17.00 15.30 -4.22
CA CYS A 290 -16.61 13.91 -4.44
C CYS A 290 -15.65 13.38 -3.37
N ALA A 291 -14.87 14.25 -2.73
CA ALA A 291 -13.98 13.89 -1.63
C ALA A 291 -14.74 13.57 -0.34
N SER A 292 -15.77 14.36 0.02
CA SER A 292 -16.55 14.17 1.25
C SER A 292 -17.28 12.81 1.37
N PRO A 293 -17.87 12.24 0.30
CA PRO A 293 -18.51 10.92 0.36
C PRO A 293 -17.57 9.75 0.00
N ALA A 294 -16.31 10.00 -0.38
CA ALA A 294 -15.36 8.92 -0.56
C ALA A 294 -15.07 8.30 0.82
N SER A 295 -15.43 7.03 1.02
CA SER A 295 -15.20 6.28 2.27
C SER A 295 -13.71 5.94 2.48
N SER A 296 -12.84 6.94 2.33
CA SER A 296 -11.39 6.87 2.50
C SER A 296 -10.94 7.67 3.72
N SER A 297 -10.00 7.12 4.49
CA SER A 297 -9.42 7.78 5.66
C SER A 297 -8.51 8.97 5.29
N ALA A 298 -8.07 9.08 4.03
CA ALA A 298 -7.42 10.27 3.50
C ALA A 298 -7.82 10.53 2.04
N ALA A 299 -8.23 11.77 1.73
CA ALA A 299 -8.51 12.25 0.40
C ALA A 299 -7.50 13.36 0.05
N TRP A 300 -6.85 13.25 -1.12
CA TRP A 300 -5.91 14.26 -1.59
C TRP A 300 -6.51 15.02 -2.76
N TRP A 301 -6.39 16.35 -2.72
CA TRP A 301 -6.84 17.23 -3.77
C TRP A 301 -5.68 18.05 -4.36
N VAL A 302 -5.76 18.31 -5.66
CA VAL A 302 -4.85 19.22 -6.37
C VAL A 302 -5.72 20.34 -6.95
N SER A 303 -5.69 21.50 -6.29
CA SER A 303 -6.25 22.75 -6.83
C SER A 303 -5.28 23.34 -7.82
N THR A 304 -5.72 23.61 -9.03
CA THR A 304 -5.07 24.60 -9.90
C THR A 304 -5.66 25.98 -9.60
N LEU A 305 -5.16 26.63 -8.55
CA LEU A 305 -5.22 28.09 -8.39
C LEU A 305 -3.89 28.53 -7.75
N VAL A 306 -2.92 28.85 -8.60
CA VAL A 306 -2.08 30.04 -8.49
C VAL A 306 -2.20 30.75 -9.82
#